data_AF-A0A6C0DD45-F1
#
_entry.id   AF-A0A6C0DD45-F1
#
_cell.length_a   1.000
_cell.length_b   1.000
_cell.length_c   1.000
_cell.angle_alpha   90.00
_cell.angle_beta   90.00
_cell.angle_gamma   90.00
#
_symmetry.space_group_name_H-M   'P 1'
#
loop_
_entity.id
_entity.type
_entity.pdbx_description
1 polymer ?
#
loop_
_entity_poly.entity_id
_entity_poly.type
_entity_poly.pdbx_seq_one_letter_code
_entity_poly.pdbx_strand_id
1 'polypeptide(L)'
;MKPWTTNKNYKEWKQDVKHHQTKKVKRSSKDMCRKGSFCKGAKNIPRKLMPQIYDVDAFSKKIKRKYNVRTRRLTMKAKALKPSQNEINEERVDDVIEEIGPKKKIKHPVVVSKDKYVVDGHHRWAAMKKAAPEKRIPVVMINAPISDALGVAVAAGTKREKF
;
A
#
# COMPACT_ATOMS: atom_id res chain seq x y z
N MET A 1 -19.40 -14.40 -8.21
CA MET A 1 -18.14 -14.48 -7.44
C MET A 1 -17.09 -13.59 -8.10
N LYS A 2 -16.18 -12.94 -7.35
CA LYS A 2 -15.19 -12.00 -7.92
C LYS A 2 -14.08 -12.75 -8.68
N PRO A 3 -13.71 -12.39 -9.93
CA PRO A 3 -12.81 -13.20 -10.75
C PRO A 3 -11.41 -13.46 -10.17
N TRP A 4 -10.84 -12.53 -9.40
CA TRP A 4 -9.53 -12.72 -8.77
C TRP A 4 -9.56 -13.70 -7.59
N THR A 5 -10.73 -14.03 -7.04
CA THR A 5 -10.84 -14.91 -5.86
C THR A 5 -10.54 -16.38 -6.18
N THR A 6 -10.62 -16.77 -7.45
CA THR A 6 -10.24 -18.11 -7.92
C THR A 6 -8.74 -18.24 -8.16
N ASN A 7 -8.01 -17.13 -8.25
CA ASN A 7 -6.59 -17.10 -8.55
C ASN A 7 -5.76 -17.77 -7.43
N LYS A 8 -4.81 -18.64 -7.82
CA LYS A 8 -3.94 -19.37 -6.89
C LYS A 8 -3.16 -18.43 -5.96
N ASN A 9 -2.49 -17.41 -6.50
CA ASN A 9 -1.70 -16.46 -5.72
C ASN A 9 -2.55 -15.70 -4.70
N TYR A 10 -3.80 -15.34 -5.07
CA TYR A 10 -4.72 -14.71 -4.14
C TYR A 10 -5.09 -15.62 -2.97
N LYS A 11 -5.40 -16.89 -3.26
CA LYS A 11 -5.76 -17.88 -2.24
C LYS A 11 -4.61 -18.11 -1.26
N GLU A 12 -3.41 -18.32 -1.77
CA GLU A 12 -2.18 -18.47 -0.97
C GLU A 12 -1.92 -17.22 -0.11
N TRP A 13 -1.97 -16.03 -0.72
CA TRP A 13 -1.79 -14.77 0.02
C TRP A 13 -2.83 -14.60 1.13
N LYS A 14 -4.09 -14.94 0.89
CA LYS A 14 -5.14 -14.85 1.90
C LYS A 14 -4.87 -15.78 3.09
N GLN A 15 -4.34 -16.98 2.83
CA GLN A 15 -3.90 -17.91 3.87
C GLN A 15 -2.70 -17.34 4.64
N ASP A 16 -1.69 -16.82 3.94
CA ASP A 16 -0.51 -16.19 4.55
C ASP A 16 -0.90 -15.03 5.47
N VAL A 17 -1.79 -14.14 5.03
CA VAL A 17 -2.28 -13.01 5.83
C VAL A 17 -2.98 -13.50 7.09
N LYS A 18 -3.87 -14.49 6.97
CA LYS A 18 -4.58 -15.07 8.12
C LYS A 18 -3.61 -15.66 9.14
N HIS A 19 -2.59 -16.38 8.68
CA HIS A 19 -1.56 -16.98 9.53
C HIS A 19 -0.69 -15.95 10.26
N HIS A 20 -0.39 -14.82 9.63
CA HIS A 20 0.45 -13.80 10.25
C HIS A 20 -0.32 -12.84 11.16
N GLN A 21 -1.63 -12.67 10.94
CA GLN A 21 -2.46 -11.85 11.82
C GLN A 21 -2.61 -12.47 13.23
N THR A 22 -2.48 -13.78 13.36
CA THR A 22 -2.57 -14.48 14.66
C THR A 22 -1.23 -14.60 15.38
N LYS A 23 -0.10 -14.36 14.71
CA LYS A 23 1.24 -14.47 15.30
C LYS A 23 1.69 -13.16 15.95
N LYS A 24 2.17 -13.24 17.20
CA LYS A 24 2.94 -12.16 17.83
C LYS A 24 4.33 -12.11 17.20
N VAL A 25 4.60 -11.09 16.39
CA VAL A 25 5.91 -10.84 15.79
C VAL A 25 6.67 -9.82 16.63
N LYS A 26 7.96 -10.07 16.93
CA LYS A 26 8.86 -9.06 17.51
C LYS A 26 9.07 -7.96 16.48
N ARG A 27 8.68 -6.72 16.80
CA ARG A 27 8.74 -5.57 15.90
C ARG A 27 9.82 -4.59 16.32
N SER A 28 10.55 -4.04 15.35
CA SER A 28 11.63 -3.08 15.57
C SER A 28 11.20 -1.88 16.41
N SER A 29 12.11 -1.32 17.20
CA SER A 29 11.90 -0.06 17.92
C SER A 29 11.72 1.13 16.96
N LYS A 30 12.26 1.03 15.75
CA LYS A 30 12.17 2.04 14.66
C LYS A 30 10.91 1.89 13.81
N ASP A 31 9.95 1.07 14.25
CA ASP A 31 8.68 0.89 13.55
C ASP A 31 7.68 1.98 13.98
N MET A 32 7.39 2.91 13.07
CA MET A 32 6.48 4.03 13.29
C MET A 32 5.06 3.58 13.65
N CYS A 33 4.66 2.37 13.26
CA CYS A 33 3.35 1.85 13.62
C CYS A 33 3.22 1.44 15.10
N ARG A 34 4.32 1.41 15.86
CA ARG A 34 4.30 1.29 17.33
C ARG A 34 4.13 2.65 18.02
N LYS A 35 4.43 3.75 17.33
CA LYS A 35 4.46 5.10 17.89
C LYS A 35 3.12 5.79 17.64
N GLY A 36 2.33 5.97 18.70
CA GLY A 36 1.11 6.77 18.69
C GLY A 36 0.04 6.27 17.70
N SER A 37 -0.66 7.22 17.06
CA SER A 37 -1.81 6.94 16.18
C SER A 37 -1.45 6.76 14.70
N PHE A 38 -0.16 6.71 14.33
CA PHE A 38 0.28 6.82 12.94
C PHE A 38 -0.34 5.74 12.02
N CYS A 39 -0.44 4.50 12.53
CA CYS A 39 -1.04 3.35 11.84
C CYS A 39 -2.40 2.94 12.40
N LYS A 40 -3.10 3.84 13.09
CA LYS A 40 -4.46 3.59 13.61
C LYS A 40 -5.40 3.18 12.46
N GLY A 41 -6.08 2.05 12.62
CA GLY A 41 -7.03 1.53 11.63
C GLY A 41 -6.41 0.78 10.45
N ALA A 42 -5.11 0.43 10.52
CA ALA A 42 -4.45 -0.41 9.53
C ALA A 42 -5.06 -1.82 9.46
N LYS A 43 -4.89 -2.51 8.33
CA LYS A 43 -5.42 -3.87 8.11
C LYS A 43 -4.54 -4.97 8.71
N ASN A 44 -3.57 -4.59 9.53
CA ASN A 44 -2.61 -5.44 10.20
C ASN A 44 -1.88 -6.42 9.25
N ILE A 45 -1.52 -5.99 8.03
CA ILE A 45 -0.87 -6.84 7.03
C ILE A 45 0.65 -6.66 7.09
N PRO A 46 1.45 -7.73 7.30
CA PRO A 46 2.91 -7.67 7.26
C PRO A 46 3.45 -7.07 5.97
N ARG A 47 4.55 -6.32 6.06
CA ARG A 47 5.24 -5.72 4.90
C ARG A 47 5.50 -6.73 3.79
N LYS A 48 6.05 -7.89 4.14
CA LYS A 48 6.43 -8.96 3.21
C LYS A 48 5.25 -9.54 2.41
N LEU A 49 4.02 -9.34 2.88
CA LEU A 49 2.81 -9.80 2.21
C LEU A 49 2.20 -8.70 1.34
N MET A 50 2.72 -7.47 1.36
CA MET A 50 2.18 -6.39 0.54
C MET A 50 2.59 -6.54 -0.92
N PRO A 51 1.67 -6.32 -1.88
CA PRO A 51 2.01 -6.29 -3.30
C PRO A 51 2.96 -5.12 -3.60
N GLN A 52 3.98 -5.35 -4.45
CA GLN A 52 4.83 -4.28 -4.98
C GLN A 52 4.42 -3.94 -6.42
N ILE A 53 4.06 -2.68 -6.68
CA ILE A 53 3.57 -2.21 -7.99
C ILE A 53 4.61 -1.25 -8.60
N TYR A 54 5.61 -1.81 -9.28
CA TYR A 54 6.70 -1.03 -9.89
C TYR A 54 6.22 -0.20 -11.10
N ASP A 55 5.43 -0.80 -11.99
CA ASP A 55 4.81 -0.11 -13.14
C ASP A 55 3.30 -0.01 -12.94
N VAL A 56 2.85 1.17 -12.55
CA VAL A 56 1.45 1.47 -12.24
C VAL A 56 0.59 1.50 -13.51
N ASP A 57 1.15 1.84 -14.67
CA ASP A 57 0.41 1.90 -15.94
C ASP A 57 0.18 0.50 -16.50
N ALA A 58 1.23 -0.33 -16.55
CA ALA A 58 1.10 -1.73 -16.92
C ALA A 58 0.16 -2.46 -15.97
N PHE A 59 0.26 -2.20 -14.66
CA PHE A 59 -0.66 -2.72 -13.66
C PHE A 59 -2.11 -2.33 -13.94
N SER A 60 -2.38 -1.04 -14.17
CA SER A 60 -3.72 -0.52 -14.44
C SER A 60 -4.36 -1.16 -15.68
N LYS A 61 -3.59 -1.28 -16.77
CA LYS A 61 -4.03 -1.95 -18.00
C LYS A 61 -4.33 -3.43 -17.75
N LYS A 62 -3.46 -4.12 -16.99
CA LYS A 62 -3.60 -5.55 -16.68
C LYS A 62 -4.85 -5.86 -15.87
N ILE A 63 -5.12 -5.12 -14.80
CA ILE A 63 -6.29 -5.38 -13.95
C ILE A 63 -7.61 -5.00 -14.63
N LYS A 64 -7.60 -3.97 -15.48
CA LYS A 64 -8.75 -3.63 -16.32
C LYS A 64 -9.06 -4.77 -17.29
N ARG A 65 -8.06 -5.24 -18.04
CA ARG A 65 -8.25 -6.31 -19.03
C ARG A 65 -8.66 -7.65 -18.39
N LYS A 66 -8.00 -8.05 -17.30
CA LYS A 66 -8.18 -9.39 -16.72
C LYS A 66 -9.35 -9.50 -15.74
N TYR A 67 -9.66 -8.42 -15.03
CA TYR A 67 -10.61 -8.46 -13.90
C TYR A 67 -11.71 -7.40 -14.01
N ASN A 68 -11.75 -6.60 -15.08
CA ASN A 68 -12.66 -5.48 -15.27
C ASN A 68 -12.62 -4.45 -14.12
N VAL A 69 -11.47 -4.30 -13.46
CA VAL A 69 -11.26 -3.31 -12.39
C VAL A 69 -10.56 -2.09 -12.95
N ARG A 70 -11.19 -0.92 -12.80
CA ARG A 70 -10.65 0.35 -13.29
C ARG A 70 -9.79 1.05 -12.24
N THR A 71 -8.79 1.80 -12.70
CA THR A 71 -8.03 2.75 -11.87
C THR A 71 -8.35 4.18 -12.27
N ARG A 72 -8.11 5.14 -11.36
CA ARG A 72 -8.22 6.58 -11.60
C ARG A 72 -6.97 7.29 -11.09
N ARG A 73 -6.42 8.21 -11.87
CA ARG A 73 -5.36 9.13 -11.43
C ARG A 73 -6.01 10.36 -10.83
N LEU A 74 -5.61 10.73 -9.61
CA LEU A 74 -6.07 11.95 -8.93
C LEU A 74 -5.03 12.40 -7.89
N THR A 75 -5.34 13.45 -7.14
CA THR A 75 -4.52 13.90 -6.01
C THR A 75 -5.31 13.86 -4.70
N MET A 76 -4.65 13.49 -3.61
CA MET A 76 -5.26 13.40 -2.27
C MET A 76 -4.33 13.96 -1.21
N LYS A 77 -4.88 14.57 -0.16
CA LYS A 77 -4.08 15.01 1.01
C LYS A 77 -3.39 13.80 1.64
N ALA A 78 -2.10 13.91 1.96
CA ALA A 78 -1.34 12.81 2.55
C ALA A 78 -1.97 12.29 3.86
N LYS A 79 -2.47 13.19 4.72
CA LYS A 79 -3.15 12.83 5.97
C LYS A 79 -4.48 12.09 5.79
N ALA A 80 -5.12 12.21 4.62
CA ALA A 80 -6.43 11.62 4.36
C ALA A 80 -6.35 10.13 3.97
N LEU A 81 -5.14 9.63 3.72
CA LEU A 81 -4.87 8.23 3.38
C LEU A 81 -4.59 7.42 4.65
N LYS A 82 -4.89 6.12 4.58
CA LYS A 82 -4.76 5.16 5.69
C LYS A 82 -3.75 4.07 5.31
N PRO A 83 -2.88 3.61 6.23
CA PRO A 83 -2.02 2.48 5.94
C PRO A 83 -2.83 1.19 5.92
N SER A 84 -2.52 0.26 5.02
CA SER A 84 -3.00 -1.13 5.10
C SER A 84 -1.96 -2.05 5.76
N GLN A 85 -0.69 -1.79 5.48
CA GLN A 85 0.47 -2.43 6.07
C GLN A 85 0.59 -2.07 7.54
N ASN A 86 1.14 -3.00 8.32
CA ASN A 86 1.27 -2.83 9.76
C ASN A 86 2.65 -2.40 10.23
N GLU A 87 3.69 -2.43 9.39
CA GLU A 87 5.07 -2.07 9.74
C GLU A 87 5.58 -0.93 8.87
N ILE A 88 6.09 0.15 9.45
CA ILE A 88 6.71 1.25 8.69
C ILE A 88 8.03 1.61 9.35
N ASN A 89 9.13 1.20 8.73
CA ASN A 89 10.48 1.57 9.18
C ASN A 89 10.71 3.09 9.04
N GLU A 90 11.03 3.75 10.15
CA GLU A 90 11.23 5.19 10.26
C GLU A 90 12.44 5.70 9.48
N GLU A 91 13.56 4.99 9.50
CA GLU A 91 14.78 5.39 8.76
C GLU A 91 14.49 5.48 7.26
N ARG A 92 13.83 4.45 6.70
CA ARG A 92 13.37 4.49 5.30
C ARG A 92 12.37 5.60 5.02
N VAL A 93 11.65 6.09 6.03
CA VAL A 93 10.77 7.25 5.86
C VAL A 93 11.59 8.53 5.80
N ASP A 94 12.59 8.66 6.66
CA ASP A 94 13.47 9.82 6.72
C ASP A 94 14.35 9.91 5.46
N ASP A 95 14.90 8.79 4.98
CA ASP A 95 15.60 8.70 3.68
C ASP A 95 14.72 9.25 2.54
N VAL A 96 13.44 8.85 2.51
CA VAL A 96 12.50 9.32 1.49
C VAL A 96 12.15 10.81 1.68
N ILE A 97 12.15 11.33 2.91
CA ILE A 97 11.94 12.76 3.18
C ILE A 97 13.11 13.59 2.63
N GLU A 98 14.33 13.06 2.71
CA GLU A 98 15.52 13.68 2.11
C GLU A 98 15.42 13.63 0.57
N GLU A 99 15.08 12.48 -0.02
CA GLU A 99 14.94 12.32 -1.47
C GLU A 99 13.90 13.26 -2.11
N ILE A 100 12.75 13.49 -1.45
CA ILE A 100 11.72 14.42 -1.95
C ILE A 100 12.12 15.89 -1.79
N GLY A 101 13.15 16.15 -0.98
CA GLY A 101 13.76 17.46 -0.75
C GLY A 101 12.79 18.54 -0.24
N PRO A 102 13.18 19.83 -0.34
CA PRO A 102 12.35 20.95 0.12
C PRO A 102 11.06 21.09 -0.70
N LYS A 103 11.06 20.63 -1.96
CA LYS A 103 9.87 20.66 -2.83
C LYS A 103 8.79 19.67 -2.38
N LYS A 104 9.07 18.73 -1.47
CA LYS A 104 8.13 17.71 -0.96
C LYS A 104 7.30 17.10 -2.09
N LYS A 105 7.98 16.61 -3.13
CA LYS A 105 7.37 16.07 -4.35
C LYS A 105 7.81 14.62 -4.52
N ILE A 106 6.86 13.69 -4.48
CA ILE A 106 7.12 12.28 -4.79
C ILE A 106 7.21 12.08 -6.31
N LYS A 107 8.19 11.28 -6.75
CA LYS A 107 8.41 10.94 -8.17
C LYS A 107 7.35 9.97 -8.70
N HIS A 108 6.98 8.99 -7.90
CA HIS A 108 6.02 7.94 -8.27
C HIS A 108 4.74 8.05 -7.44
N PRO A 109 3.56 7.88 -8.06
CA PRO A 109 2.29 7.97 -7.34
C PRO A 109 2.16 6.85 -6.30
N VAL A 110 1.37 7.12 -5.27
CA VAL A 110 0.95 6.10 -4.28
C VAL A 110 -0.26 5.37 -4.84
N VAL A 111 -0.28 4.03 -4.76
CA VAL A 111 -1.45 3.25 -5.18
C VAL A 111 -2.38 3.11 -3.98
N VAL A 112 -3.66 3.43 -4.17
CA VAL A 112 -4.65 3.44 -3.08
C VAL A 112 -5.92 2.70 -3.48
N SER A 113 -6.69 2.24 -2.50
CA SER A 113 -8.04 1.72 -2.70
C SER A 113 -9.10 2.83 -2.69
N LYS A 114 -10.34 2.50 -3.07
CA LYS A 114 -11.47 3.44 -3.08
C LYS A 114 -11.78 4.02 -1.69
N ASP A 115 -11.56 3.22 -0.64
CA ASP A 115 -11.70 3.58 0.77
C ASP A 115 -10.42 4.20 1.39
N LYS A 116 -9.52 4.70 0.52
CA LYS A 116 -8.34 5.52 0.86
C LYS A 116 -7.22 4.78 1.60
N TYR A 117 -7.20 3.46 1.54
CA TYR A 117 -6.08 2.69 2.07
C TYR A 117 -4.95 2.64 1.05
N VAL A 118 -3.72 2.81 1.51
CA VAL A 118 -2.52 2.62 0.69
C VAL A 118 -2.39 1.15 0.34
N VAL A 119 -2.30 0.81 -0.94
CA VAL A 119 -2.09 -0.55 -1.46
C VAL A 119 -0.61 -0.78 -1.72
N ASP A 120 0.09 0.23 -2.25
CA ASP A 120 1.54 0.24 -2.47
C ASP A 120 2.12 1.65 -2.29
N GLY A 121 3.38 1.74 -1.87
CA GLY A 121 4.10 2.99 -1.63
C GLY A 121 3.99 3.53 -0.19
N HIS A 122 3.91 2.65 0.83
CA HIS A 122 3.71 3.06 2.23
C HIS A 122 4.79 3.97 2.78
N HIS A 123 6.07 3.76 2.46
CA HIS A 123 7.15 4.65 2.90
C HIS A 123 7.04 6.04 2.27
N ARG A 124 6.76 6.13 0.95
CA ARG A 124 6.50 7.39 0.24
C ARG A 124 5.31 8.14 0.82
N TRP A 125 4.22 7.42 1.10
CA TRP A 125 3.06 8.01 1.77
C TRP A 125 3.40 8.49 3.19
N ALA A 126 4.11 7.67 3.98
CA ALA A 126 4.45 7.98 5.35
C ALA A 126 5.36 9.21 5.45
N ALA A 127 6.35 9.33 4.54
CA ALA A 127 7.20 10.50 4.39
C ALA A 127 6.38 11.77 4.14
N MET A 128 5.44 11.72 3.18
CA MET A 128 4.56 12.85 2.89
C MET A 128 3.61 13.17 4.05
N LYS A 129 3.10 12.15 4.76
CA LYS A 129 2.25 12.35 5.94
C LYS A 129 3.02 12.96 7.12
N LYS A 130 4.29 12.57 7.32
CA LYS A 130 5.18 13.10 8.36
C LYS A 130 5.62 14.53 8.04
N ALA A 131 6.07 14.79 6.81
CA ALA A 131 6.67 16.08 6.43
C ALA A 131 5.69 17.13 5.89
N ALA A 132 4.56 16.73 5.30
CA ALA A 132 3.62 17.66 4.64
C ALA A 132 2.18 17.10 4.62
N PRO A 133 1.53 16.89 5.79
CA PRO A 133 0.26 16.16 5.91
C PRO A 133 -0.91 16.74 5.07
N GLU A 134 -0.97 18.07 4.92
CA GLU A 134 -2.00 18.74 4.12
C GLU A 134 -1.75 18.69 2.61
N LYS A 135 -0.52 18.40 2.19
CA LYS A 135 -0.13 18.46 0.78
C LYS A 135 -0.86 17.37 0.00
N ARG A 136 -1.42 17.77 -1.14
CA ARG A 136 -2.02 16.82 -2.09
C ARG A 136 -0.90 16.11 -2.84
N ILE A 137 -0.90 14.78 -2.79
CA ILE A 137 0.06 13.92 -3.47
C ILE A 137 -0.62 13.18 -4.63
N PRO A 138 0.12 12.88 -5.72
CA PRO A 138 -0.42 12.07 -6.81
C PRO A 138 -0.72 10.65 -6.33
N VAL A 139 -1.91 10.16 -6.67
CA VAL A 139 -2.34 8.79 -6.36
C VAL A 139 -2.94 8.11 -7.58
N VAL A 140 -2.81 6.78 -7.62
CA VAL A 140 -3.58 5.92 -8.52
C VAL A 140 -4.54 5.11 -7.67
N MET A 141 -5.83 5.44 -7.77
CA MET A 141 -6.89 4.79 -7.03
C MET A 141 -7.42 3.59 -7.80
N ILE A 142 -7.33 2.40 -7.21
CA ILE A 142 -8.05 1.21 -7.66
C ILE A 142 -9.51 1.38 -7.23
N ASN A 143 -10.45 1.29 -8.17
CA ASN A 143 -11.88 1.46 -7.90
C ASN A 143 -12.50 0.21 -7.24
N ALA A 144 -11.96 -0.15 -6.08
CA ALA A 144 -12.38 -1.29 -5.26
C ALA A 144 -12.04 -1.00 -3.78
N PRO A 145 -12.79 -1.56 -2.81
CA PRO A 145 -12.43 -1.48 -1.39
C PRO A 145 -11.10 -2.22 -1.13
N ILE A 146 -10.42 -1.90 -0.03
CA ILE A 146 -9.05 -2.40 0.25
C ILE A 146 -8.90 -3.92 0.18
N SER A 147 -9.89 -4.68 0.65
CA SER A 147 -9.87 -6.15 0.58
C SER A 147 -9.78 -6.67 -0.86
N ASP A 148 -10.48 -6.01 -1.76
CA ASP A 148 -10.49 -6.36 -3.18
C ASP A 148 -9.27 -5.79 -3.90
N ALA A 149 -8.87 -4.56 -3.57
CA ALA A 149 -7.73 -3.90 -4.18
C ALA A 149 -6.43 -4.69 -3.96
N LEU A 150 -6.20 -5.18 -2.73
CA LEU A 150 -5.08 -6.07 -2.42
C LEU A 150 -5.21 -7.40 -3.15
N GLY A 151 -6.41 -7.98 -3.18
CA GLY A 151 -6.63 -9.26 -3.83
C GLY A 151 -6.37 -9.22 -5.33
N VAL A 152 -6.84 -8.16 -6.00
CA VAL A 152 -6.60 -7.89 -7.43
C VAL A 152 -5.13 -7.62 -7.68
N ALA A 153 -4.45 -6.86 -6.81
CA ALA A 153 -3.02 -6.58 -6.94
C ALA A 153 -2.19 -7.87 -6.92
N VAL A 154 -2.40 -8.70 -5.90
CA VAL A 154 -1.74 -10.00 -5.76
C VAL A 154 -2.07 -10.92 -6.95
N ALA A 155 -3.34 -11.03 -7.34
CA ALA A 155 -3.76 -11.86 -8.46
C ALA A 155 -3.24 -11.37 -9.82
N ALA A 156 -2.87 -10.09 -9.92
CA ALA A 156 -2.20 -9.55 -11.11
C ALA A 156 -0.73 -9.96 -11.20
N GLY A 157 -0.19 -10.67 -10.21
CA GLY A 157 1.18 -11.17 -10.21
C GLY A 157 2.21 -10.09 -9.87
N THR A 158 1.84 -9.12 -9.04
CA THR A 158 2.83 -8.22 -8.42
C THR A 158 3.83 -9.03 -7.63
N LYS A 159 5.14 -8.81 -7.85
CA LYS A 159 6.19 -9.51 -7.12
C LYS A 159 6.02 -9.24 -5.61
N ARG A 160 6.27 -10.26 -4.80
CA ARG A 160 6.46 -10.14 -3.34
C ARG A 160 7.96 -10.16 -3.13
N GLU A 161 8.51 -9.15 -2.45
CA GLU A 161 9.93 -9.23 -2.06
C GLU A 161 10.08 -10.34 -1.00
N LYS A 162 10.96 -11.30 -1.27
CA LYS A 162 11.50 -12.18 -0.24
C LYS A 162 12.52 -11.33 0.51
N PHE A 163 12.13 -10.79 1.65
CA PHE A 163 13.06 -10.20 2.60
C PHE A 163 13.52 -11.29 3.57
#